data_AF-A0A9W6ZUP4-F1
#
_entry.id   AF-A0A9W6ZUP4-F1
#
_cell.length_a   1.000
_cell.length_b   1.000
_cell.length_c   1.000
_cell.angle_alpha   90.00
_cell.angle_beta   90.00
_cell.angle_gamma   90.00
#
_symmetry.space_group_name_H-M   'P 1'
#
loop_
_entity.id
_entity.type
_entity.pdbx_description
1 polymer ?
#
loop_
_entity_poly.entity_id
_entity_poly.type
_entity_poly.pdbx_seq_one_letter_code
_entity_poly.pdbx_strand_id
1 'polypeptide(L)'
;MQMEYSEKYDYRFAEKNQVVYIVNVPGFLTAGWSVVSRLLSRNTVEKTIILSEADTYEGLLKWLDHDNIPKRYGGGMGGEGEEDCRFTSADEIKLRKFVMEQGDNRERQKRSV
;
A
#
# COMPACT_ATOMS: atom_id res chain seq x y z
N MET A 1 14.96 22.68 10.45
CA MET A 1 15.04 21.33 11.07
C MET A 1 14.09 20.31 10.42
N GLN A 2 12.83 20.64 10.11
CA GLN A 2 11.91 19.75 9.36
C GLN A 2 12.29 19.57 7.86
N MET A 3 12.93 20.57 7.25
CA MET A 3 13.31 20.55 5.82
C MET A 3 14.44 19.56 5.50
N GLU A 4 15.45 19.44 6.37
CA GLU A 4 16.62 18.57 6.16
C GLU A 4 16.25 17.07 6.19
N TYR A 5 15.20 16.72 6.96
CA TYR A 5 14.69 15.36 7.02
C TYR A 5 13.99 14.94 5.72
N SER A 6 13.24 15.84 5.08
CA SER A 6 12.59 15.57 3.80
C SER A 6 13.61 15.23 2.71
N GLU A 7 14.63 16.08 2.56
CA GLU A 7 15.68 15.93 1.54
C GLU A 7 16.47 14.62 1.66
N LYS A 8 16.82 14.23 2.89
CA LYS A 8 17.64 13.03 3.14
C LYS A 8 16.89 11.72 2.89
N TYR A 9 15.57 11.71 3.12
CA TYR A 9 14.72 10.55 2.82
C TYR A 9 14.42 10.42 1.34
N ASP A 10 14.22 11.54 0.63
CA ASP A 10 13.97 11.53 -0.80
C ASP A 10 15.18 10.96 -1.57
N TYR A 11 16.42 11.36 -1.23
CA TYR A 11 17.63 10.87 -1.94
C TYR A 11 17.84 9.34 -1.89
N ARG A 12 17.46 8.64 -0.81
CA ARG A 12 17.67 7.19 -0.67
C ARG A 12 16.54 6.32 -1.22
N PHE A 13 15.36 6.91 -1.43
CA PHE A 13 14.14 6.19 -1.81
C PHE A 13 13.46 6.74 -3.07
N ALA A 14 13.96 7.84 -3.67
CA ALA A 14 13.43 8.45 -4.89
C ALA A 14 13.39 7.47 -6.09
N GLU A 15 14.28 6.48 -6.13
CA GLU A 15 14.28 5.44 -7.17
C GLU A 15 13.36 4.25 -6.85
N LYS A 16 12.84 4.14 -5.62
CA LYS A 16 11.96 3.03 -5.21
C LYS A 16 10.47 3.31 -5.43
N ASN A 17 10.10 4.58 -5.48
CA ASN A 17 8.72 4.98 -5.69
C ASN A 17 8.43 5.17 -7.19
N GLN A 18 7.65 4.25 -7.75
CA GLN A 18 7.26 4.28 -9.15
C GLN A 18 6.07 5.23 -9.37
N VAL A 19 5.05 5.15 -8.52
CA VAL A 19 3.86 6.04 -8.54
C VAL A 19 3.36 6.22 -7.10
N VAL A 20 2.92 7.43 -6.75
CA VAL A 20 2.30 7.73 -5.44
C VAL A 20 0.87 8.18 -5.65
N TYR A 21 -0.08 7.47 -5.04
CA TYR A 21 -1.50 7.82 -5.06
C TYR A 21 -1.93 8.41 -3.72
N ILE A 22 -2.52 9.60 -3.77
CA ILE A 22 -3.24 10.17 -2.63
C ILE A 22 -4.72 10.06 -2.95
N VAL A 23 -5.41 9.17 -2.24
CA VAL A 23 -6.82 8.79 -2.49
C VAL A 23 -7.75 9.35 -1.43
N ASN A 24 -9.05 9.44 -1.76
CA ASN A 24 -10.08 10.01 -0.88
C ASN A 24 -9.73 11.40 -0.34
N VAL A 25 -9.19 12.25 -1.23
CA VAL A 25 -8.72 13.57 -0.86
C VAL A 25 -9.89 14.53 -0.78
N PRO A 26 -10.16 15.15 0.39
CA PRO A 26 -11.20 16.16 0.48
C PRO A 26 -10.77 17.40 -0.31
N GLY A 27 -11.71 18.05 -1.01
CA GLY A 27 -11.40 19.09 -2.01
C GLY A 27 -10.55 20.27 -1.50
N PHE A 28 -10.51 20.54 -0.20
CA PHE A 28 -9.65 21.56 0.40
C PHE A 28 -8.16 21.17 0.42
N LEU A 29 -7.82 19.88 0.37
CA LEU A 29 -6.44 19.40 0.41
C LEU A 29 -5.78 19.51 -0.97
N THR A 30 -6.57 19.52 -2.04
CA THR A 30 -6.13 19.95 -3.38
C THR A 30 -5.57 21.38 -3.36
N ALA A 31 -6.16 22.28 -2.56
CA ALA A 31 -5.66 23.64 -2.40
C ALA A 31 -4.35 23.69 -1.55
N GLY A 32 -4.19 22.76 -0.60
CA GLY A 32 -2.96 22.60 0.18
C GLY A 32 -1.78 21.99 -0.60
N TRP A 33 -2.06 21.36 -1.75
CA TRP A 33 -1.05 20.69 -2.57
C TRP A 33 0.11 21.60 -2.98
N SER A 34 -0.16 22.88 -3.27
CA SER A 34 0.89 23.84 -3.65
C SER A 34 1.92 24.12 -2.54
N VAL A 35 1.57 23.88 -1.28
CA VAL A 35 2.50 24.00 -0.15
C VAL A 35 3.32 22.73 -0.01
N VAL A 36 2.68 21.56 -0.14
CA VAL A 36 3.32 20.25 -0.04
C VAL A 36 4.25 19.98 -1.23
N SER A 37 3.84 20.34 -2.43
CA SER A 37 4.63 20.16 -3.66
C SER A 37 5.93 20.97 -3.66
N ARG A 38 6.04 22.00 -2.82
CA ARG A 38 7.29 22.77 -2.63
C ARG A 38 8.29 22.08 -1.71
N LEU A 39 7.84 21.11 -0.91
CA LEU A 39 8.66 20.33 0.02
C LEU A 39 9.15 19.01 -0.59
N LEU A 40 8.56 18.59 -1.70
CA LEU A 40 8.91 17.38 -2.45
C LEU A 40 9.83 17.72 -3.62
N SER A 41 10.75 16.81 -3.97
CA SER A 41 11.53 16.97 -5.21
C SER A 41 10.63 16.92 -6.45
N ARG A 42 11.05 17.58 -7.54
CA ARG A 42 10.30 17.61 -8.81
C ARG A 42 9.91 16.22 -9.31
N ASN A 43 10.83 15.26 -9.20
CA ASN A 43 10.62 13.88 -9.61
C ASN A 43 9.46 13.21 -8.85
N THR A 44 9.30 13.52 -7.56
CA THR A 44 8.24 12.97 -6.72
C THR A 44 6.90 13.67 -6.98
N VAL A 45 6.91 14.98 -7.24
CA VAL A 45 5.70 15.74 -7.60
C VAL A 45 5.10 15.23 -8.92
N GLU A 46 5.92 14.98 -9.93
CA GLU A 46 5.48 14.49 -11.24
C GLU A 46 4.86 13.09 -11.19
N LYS A 47 5.25 12.26 -10.21
CA LYS A 47 4.74 10.90 -10.00
C LYS A 47 3.55 10.83 -9.04
N THR A 48 3.17 11.96 -8.44
CA THR A 48 2.07 11.98 -7.47
C THR A 48 0.75 12.28 -8.15
N ILE A 49 -0.22 11.39 -7.97
CA ILE A 49 -1.57 11.53 -8.51
C ILE A 49 -2.54 11.70 -7.33
N ILE A 50 -3.23 12.84 -7.32
CA ILE A 50 -4.25 13.17 -6.32
C ILE A 50 -5.60 12.77 -6.93
N LEU A 51 -6.30 11.86 -6.26
CA LEU A 51 -7.59 11.36 -6.67
C LEU A 51 -8.66 11.76 -5.65
N SER A 52 -9.78 12.23 -6.15
CA SER A 52 -10.99 12.40 -5.35
C SER A 52 -11.55 11.02 -4.97
N GLU A 53 -12.49 10.96 -4.03
CA GLU A 53 -13.16 9.70 -3.67
C GLU A 53 -13.79 9.01 -4.89
N ALA A 54 -14.43 9.79 -5.78
CA ALA A 54 -15.07 9.28 -7.00
C ALA A 54 -14.06 8.72 -8.02
N ASP A 55 -12.90 9.36 -8.15
CA ASP A 55 -11.88 8.98 -9.15
C ASP A 55 -10.88 7.94 -8.63
N THR A 56 -10.98 7.58 -7.35
CA THR A 56 -10.02 6.68 -6.68
C THR A 56 -9.97 5.32 -7.35
N TYR A 57 -11.12 4.69 -7.62
CA TYR A 57 -11.17 3.36 -8.23
C TYR A 57 -10.59 3.36 -9.65
N GLU A 58 -11.04 4.28 -10.51
CA GLU A 58 -10.58 4.38 -11.89
C GLU A 58 -9.08 4.70 -12.00
N GLY A 59 -8.55 5.52 -11.08
CA GLY A 59 -7.13 5.83 -11.03
C GLY A 59 -6.27 4.66 -10.59
N LEU A 60 -6.74 3.87 -9.62
CA LEU A 60 -6.03 2.66 -9.16
C LEU A 60 -6.03 1.56 -10.23
N LEU A 61 -7.14 1.38 -10.95
CA LEU A 61 -7.29 0.35 -11.99
C LEU A 61 -6.28 0.48 -13.15
N LYS A 62 -5.69 1.67 -13.35
CA LYS A 62 -4.65 1.89 -14.38
C LYS A 62 -3.35 1.13 -14.09
N TRP A 63 -3.10 0.79 -12.82
CA TRP A 63 -1.82 0.20 -12.38
C TRP A 63 -1.99 -1.05 -11.53
N LEU A 64 -3.18 -1.26 -10.96
CA LEU A 64 -3.51 -2.40 -10.12
C LEU A 64 -4.68 -3.15 -10.73
N ASP A 65 -4.57 -4.48 -10.80
CA ASP A 65 -5.69 -5.34 -11.17
C ASP A 65 -6.81 -5.26 -10.12
N HIS A 66 -8.06 -5.42 -10.57
CA HIS A 66 -9.24 -5.36 -9.71
C HIS A 66 -9.12 -6.26 -8.47
N ASP A 67 -8.59 -7.47 -8.62
CA ASP A 67 -8.43 -8.45 -7.54
C ASP A 67 -7.39 -8.05 -6.48
N ASN A 68 -6.53 -7.07 -6.79
CA ASN A 68 -5.51 -6.53 -5.90
C ASN A 68 -5.92 -5.20 -5.25
N ILE A 69 -7.09 -4.66 -5.62
CA ILE A 69 -7.62 -3.41 -5.05
C ILE A 69 -8.57 -3.77 -3.89
N PRO A 70 -8.41 -3.17 -2.69
CA PRO A 70 -9.32 -3.38 -1.57
C PRO A 70 -10.79 -3.11 -1.92
N LYS A 71 -11.71 -3.92 -1.39
CA LYS A 71 -13.18 -3.73 -1.56
C LYS A 71 -13.65 -2.33 -1.19
N ARG A 72 -13.07 -1.70 -0.16
CA ARG A 72 -13.40 -0.31 0.25
C ARG A 72 -13.13 0.74 -0.82
N TYR A 73 -12.25 0.45 -1.78
CA TYR A 73 -11.92 1.33 -2.90
C TYR A 73 -12.58 0.88 -4.21
N GLY A 74 -13.55 -0.05 -4.15
CA GLY A 74 -14.28 -0.56 -5.32
C GLY A 74 -13.66 -1.79 -5.99
N GLY A 75 -12.60 -2.37 -5.41
CA GLY A 75 -11.94 -3.56 -5.94
C GLY A 75 -12.47 -4.90 -5.42
N GLY A 76 -11.79 -5.98 -5.78
CA GLY A 76 -12.13 -7.36 -5.40
C GLY A 76 -11.36 -7.90 -4.19
N MET A 77 -10.29 -7.22 -3.76
CA MET A 77 -9.41 -7.69 -2.69
C MET A 77 -10.05 -7.51 -1.32
N GLY A 78 -10.27 -8.61 -0.60
CA GLY A 78 -10.73 -8.58 0.77
C GLY A 78 -11.04 -9.97 1.28
N GLY A 79 -10.70 -10.23 2.54
CA GLY A 79 -11.13 -11.44 3.24
C GLY A 79 -12.66 -11.53 3.32
N GLU A 80 -13.16 -12.69 3.75
CA GLU A 80 -14.58 -12.84 4.10
C GLU A 80 -14.85 -12.02 5.37
N GLY A 81 -15.59 -10.90 5.26
CA GLY A 81 -16.03 -10.08 6.41
C GLY A 81 -15.70 -8.58 6.31
N GLU A 82 -15.92 -7.87 7.42
CA GLU A 82 -15.57 -6.45 7.63
C GLU A 82 -14.06 -6.23 7.87
N GLU A 83 -13.30 -7.33 7.98
CA GLU A 83 -11.85 -7.30 8.12
C GLU A 83 -11.20 -6.98 6.77
N ASP A 84 -10.94 -5.68 6.59
CA ASP A 84 -10.11 -5.13 5.53
C ASP A 84 -8.76 -5.87 5.41
N CYS A 85 -8.05 -5.70 4.29
CA CYS A 85 -6.76 -6.34 3.96
C CYS A 85 -5.59 -6.14 4.96
N ARG A 86 -5.86 -5.55 6.13
CA ARG A 86 -4.94 -5.19 7.20
C ARG A 86 -4.23 -6.41 7.83
N PHE A 87 -4.92 -7.55 7.94
CA PHE A 87 -4.42 -8.79 8.58
C PHE A 87 -4.57 -10.02 7.68
N THR A 88 -4.65 -9.81 6.37
CA THR A 88 -4.98 -10.86 5.41
C THR A 88 -4.22 -10.65 4.12
N SER A 89 -2.94 -10.28 4.22
CA SER A 89 -2.09 -10.21 3.03
C SER A 89 -1.76 -11.62 2.53
N ALA A 90 -1.61 -11.79 1.22
CA ALA A 90 -1.29 -13.09 0.63
C ALA A 90 0.01 -13.69 1.23
N ASP A 91 0.97 -12.84 1.55
CA ASP A 91 2.25 -13.26 2.15
C ASP A 91 2.10 -13.70 3.59
N GLU A 92 1.26 -13.02 4.37
CA GLU A 92 0.96 -13.45 5.73
C GLU A 92 0.26 -14.82 5.73
N ILE A 93 -0.71 -15.03 4.84
CA ILE A 93 -1.41 -16.33 4.73
C ILE A 93 -0.42 -17.44 4.35
N LYS A 94 0.49 -17.18 3.40
CA LYS A 94 1.56 -18.13 3.02
C LYS A 94 2.48 -18.42 4.20
N LEU A 95 2.90 -17.39 4.93
CA LEU A 95 3.79 -17.53 6.08
C LEU A 95 3.12 -18.32 7.20
N ARG A 96 1.86 -18.01 7.53
CA ARG A 96 1.06 -18.75 8.52
C ARG A 96 0.94 -20.22 8.14
N LYS A 97 0.62 -20.52 6.87
CA LYS A 97 0.55 -21.91 6.37
C LYS A 97 1.89 -22.63 6.53
N PHE A 98 2.99 -21.99 6.15
CA PHE A 98 4.33 -22.55 6.28
C PHE A 98 4.71 -22.85 7.74
N VAL A 99 4.45 -21.91 8.66
CA VAL A 99 4.75 -22.10 10.09
C VAL A 99 3.94 -23.27 10.68
N MET A 100 2.66 -23.41 10.30
CA MET A 100 1.83 -24.53 10.74
C MET A 100 2.32 -25.87 10.21
N GLU A 101 2.75 -25.94 8.95
CA GLU A 101 3.31 -27.14 8.34
C GLU A 101 4.62 -27.58 9.02
N GLN A 102 5.49 -26.63 9.36
CA GLN A 102 6.72 -26.91 10.11
C GLN A 102 6.44 -27.41 11.54
N GLY A 103 5.36 -26.93 12.16
CA GLY A 103 4.88 -27.43 13.44
C GLY A 103 4.45 -28.90 13.35
N ASP A 104 3.58 -29.21 12.40
CA ASP A 104 3.05 -30.57 12.22
C ASP A 104 4.14 -31.58 11.85
N ASN A 105 5.09 -31.19 11.00
CA ASN A 105 6.22 -32.05 10.62
C ASN A 105 7.11 -32.41 11.83
N ARG A 106 7.35 -31.45 12.74
CA ARG A 106 8.09 -31.68 13.98
C ARG A 106 7.38 -32.65 14.92
N GLU A 107 6.05 -32.55 15.02
CA GLU A 107 5.25 -33.43 15.87
C GLU A 107 5.16 -34.87 15.31
N ARG A 108 5.19 -35.05 13.99
CA ARG A 108 5.29 -36.39 13.35
C ARG A 108 6.65 -37.03 13.60
N GLN A 109 7.72 -36.24 13.55
CA GLN A 109 9.08 -36.73 13.79
C GLN A 109 9.25 -37.25 15.23
N LYS A 110 8.70 -36.54 16.23
CA LYS A 110 8.70 -37.00 17.64
C LYS A 110 7.90 -38.28 17.87
N ARG A 111 6.87 -38.55 17.08
CA ARG A 111 6.03 -39.75 17.18
C ARG A 111 6.64 -40.99 16.53
N SER A 112 7.72 -40.81 15.77
CA SER A 112 8.39 -41.88 15.01
C SER A 112 9.68 -42.36 15.69
N VAL A 113 9.96 -41.92 16.92
CA VAL A 113 11.12 -42.29 17.75
C VAL A 113 10.63 -42.95 19.04
#